data_AF-A0A178F462-F1
#
_entry.id   AF-A0A178F462-F1
#
_cell.length_a   1.000
_cell.length_b   1.000
_cell.length_c   1.000
_cell.angle_alpha   90.00
_cell.angle_beta   90.00
_cell.angle_gamma   90.00
#
_symmetry.space_group_name_H-M   'P 1'
#
loop_
_entity.id
_entity.type
_entity.pdbx_description
1 polymer ?
#
loop_
_entity_poly.entity_id
_entity_poly.type
_entity_poly.pdbx_seq_one_letter_code
_entity_poly.pdbx_strand_id
1 'polypeptide(L)'
;MTGAASLRYLALDTLATDCVALFRESCFKAQLPVVLPRGLFRNYRAVSRWFDPRPPPVAGAGASSAPASNPGLNYAYLEQHGDCYVPLELTIPGGQDGIVFERAHRPLSLFLQWTRSVQSTSAAEPQDGPRLYLAQCQLLDLPGSLRDDFPTPSYVMQAGKGDIYDTNIWIGLAPTYTPLHRDPNPNLFVQLAGSKHVRLLAPDVGHGVFAQVRETLDSARAGHGHSSAIRGDEMMKGAERQLLDRAVWDNNNEHMPGTTQGIVGYDTILQPGDALFIPTGWWHSIKGVGQGITASVNWWFR
;
A
#
# COMPACT_ATOMS: atom_id res chain seq x y z
N MET A 1 32.29 3.25 -22.51
CA MET A 1 31.42 2.29 -21.80
C MET A 1 30.87 3.00 -20.57
N THR A 2 29.71 3.65 -20.70
CA THR A 2 28.99 4.27 -19.58
C THR A 2 28.16 3.17 -18.93
N GLY A 3 28.54 2.71 -17.74
CA GLY A 3 27.79 1.69 -17.00
C GLY A 3 26.39 2.21 -16.65
N ALA A 4 25.38 1.37 -16.84
CA ALA A 4 24.01 1.64 -16.42
C ALA A 4 23.93 1.67 -14.88
N ALA A 5 23.21 2.65 -14.31
CA ALA A 5 22.99 2.72 -12.87
C ALA A 5 21.74 1.93 -12.49
N SER A 6 21.89 0.80 -11.80
CA SER A 6 20.75 0.07 -11.24
C SER A 6 20.23 0.75 -9.98
N LEU A 7 18.90 0.81 -9.83
CA LEU A 7 18.24 1.32 -8.63
C LEU A 7 18.42 0.32 -7.49
N ARG A 8 19.10 0.73 -6.42
CA ARG A 8 19.36 -0.11 -5.23
C ARG A 8 18.50 0.35 -4.07
N TYR A 9 17.98 -0.59 -3.29
CA TYR A 9 17.21 -0.30 -2.09
C TYR A 9 18.00 -0.63 -0.82
N LEU A 10 17.97 0.27 0.15
CA LEU A 10 18.44 0.05 1.51
C LEU A 10 17.25 -0.23 2.42
N ALA A 11 17.45 -1.05 3.45
CA ALA A 11 16.43 -1.22 4.48
C ALA A 11 16.11 0.12 5.15
N LEU A 12 14.82 0.44 5.27
CA LEU A 12 14.37 1.65 5.95
C LEU A 12 14.55 1.53 7.47
N ASP A 13 15.07 2.59 8.09
CA ASP A 13 15.27 2.66 9.53
C ASP A 13 13.94 2.60 10.30
N THR A 14 14.03 2.08 11.54
CA THR A 14 12.94 2.07 12.50
C THR A 14 13.23 3.06 13.62
N LEU A 15 12.25 3.88 13.97
CA LEU A 15 12.33 4.81 15.09
C LEU A 15 12.56 4.03 16.39
N ALA A 16 13.58 4.43 17.14
CA ALA A 16 14.08 3.63 18.27
C ALA A 16 13.05 3.44 19.41
N THR A 17 12.20 4.44 19.66
CA THR A 17 11.26 4.44 20.78
C THR A 17 9.92 5.03 20.38
N ASP A 18 8.86 4.63 21.09
CA ASP A 18 7.53 5.23 20.94
C ASP A 18 7.52 6.61 21.60
N CYS A 19 7.86 7.64 20.81
CA CYS A 19 7.97 9.01 21.29
C CYS A 19 7.60 9.98 20.16
N VAL A 20 6.41 10.59 20.29
CA VAL A 20 5.91 11.55 19.30
C VAL A 20 6.81 12.79 19.20
N ALA A 21 7.41 13.24 20.31
CA ALA A 21 8.35 14.36 20.29
C ALA A 21 9.63 14.03 19.51
N LEU A 22 10.20 12.83 19.71
CA LEU A 22 11.35 12.37 18.93
C LEU A 22 11.00 12.29 17.45
N PHE A 23 9.91 11.61 17.10
CA PHE A 23 9.41 11.52 15.73
C PHE A 23 9.25 12.90 15.08
N ARG A 24 8.66 13.85 15.81
CA ARG A 24 8.46 15.21 15.33
C ARG A 24 9.76 15.88 14.94
N GLU A 25 10.76 15.84 15.82
CA GLU A 25 12.04 16.51 15.60
C GLU A 25 12.94 15.79 14.60
N SER A 26 13.02 14.46 14.65
CA SER A 26 13.98 13.69 13.84
C SER A 26 13.47 13.28 12.46
N CYS A 27 12.15 13.16 12.28
CA CYS A 27 11.56 12.58 11.07
C CYS A 27 10.56 13.51 10.41
N PHE A 28 9.54 13.97 11.15
CA PHE A 28 8.46 14.80 10.58
C PHE A 28 8.99 16.15 10.09
N LYS A 29 9.71 16.91 10.93
CA LYS A 29 10.31 18.19 10.50
C LYS A 29 11.39 18.01 9.44
N ALA A 30 12.20 16.95 9.57
CA ALA A 30 13.27 16.64 8.63
C ALA A 30 12.79 16.08 7.28
N GLN A 31 11.49 15.75 7.17
CA GLN A 31 10.90 15.10 5.99
C GLN A 31 11.62 13.80 5.61
N LEU A 32 11.92 12.96 6.61
CA LEU A 32 12.56 11.67 6.45
C LEU A 32 11.57 10.52 6.71
N PRO A 33 11.47 9.53 5.81
CA PRO A 33 10.62 8.37 6.03
C PRO A 33 11.19 7.52 7.17
N VAL A 34 10.30 6.88 7.92
CA VAL A 34 10.69 6.02 9.04
C VAL A 34 9.59 5.01 9.32
N VAL A 35 9.98 3.80 9.71
CA VAL A 35 9.05 2.86 10.35
C VAL A 35 8.95 3.23 11.83
N LEU A 36 7.74 3.46 12.35
CA LEU A 36 7.54 3.61 13.80
C LEU A 36 7.89 2.29 14.51
N PRO A 37 8.06 2.27 15.85
CA PRO A 37 8.40 1.03 16.56
C PRO A 37 7.51 -0.15 16.13
N ARG A 38 8.14 -1.28 15.79
CA ARG A 38 7.45 -2.41 15.15
C ARG A 38 6.31 -2.94 16.02
N GLY A 39 5.15 -3.18 15.40
CA GLY A 39 3.96 -3.66 16.08
C GLY A 39 3.33 -2.68 17.08
N LEU A 40 3.64 -1.38 17.02
CA LEU A 40 3.05 -0.33 17.87
C LEU A 40 1.52 -0.30 17.79
N PHE A 41 0.97 -0.59 16.61
CA PHE A 41 -0.48 -0.58 16.33
C PHE A 41 -1.11 -1.98 16.36
N ARG A 42 -0.47 -2.98 16.98
CA ARG A 42 -1.00 -4.36 17.00
C ARG A 42 -2.39 -4.50 17.64
N ASN A 43 -2.71 -3.60 18.56
CA ASN A 43 -3.97 -3.55 19.31
C ASN A 43 -4.89 -2.44 18.79
N TYR A 44 -4.66 -1.94 17.58
CA TYR A 44 -5.49 -0.91 16.98
C TYR A 44 -6.94 -1.40 16.86
N ARG A 45 -7.94 -0.54 17.11
CA ARG A 45 -9.33 -0.96 17.36
C ARG A 45 -9.94 -1.75 16.20
N ALA A 46 -9.70 -1.32 14.96
CA ALA A 46 -10.12 -2.07 13.78
C ALA A 46 -9.53 -3.50 13.72
N VAL A 47 -8.34 -3.76 14.27
CA VAL A 47 -7.71 -5.10 14.21
C VAL A 47 -8.57 -6.16 14.90
N SER A 48 -9.15 -5.85 16.05
CA SER A 48 -9.98 -6.81 16.81
C SER A 48 -11.45 -6.85 16.36
N ARG A 49 -11.88 -5.88 15.56
CA ARG A 49 -13.26 -5.75 15.08
C ARG A 49 -13.44 -6.29 13.67
N TRP A 50 -12.53 -5.95 12.76
CA TRP A 50 -12.66 -6.21 11.32
C TRP A 50 -12.04 -7.53 10.87
N PHE A 51 -11.21 -8.16 11.70
CA PHE A 51 -10.51 -9.39 11.36
C PHE A 51 -10.76 -10.46 12.40
N ASP A 52 -10.74 -11.72 11.95
CA ASP A 52 -10.84 -12.87 12.83
C ASP A 52 -9.63 -12.93 13.78
N PRO A 53 -9.79 -13.43 15.00
CA PRO A 53 -8.66 -13.69 15.89
C PRO A 53 -7.64 -14.59 15.20
N ARG A 54 -6.35 -14.29 15.35
CA ARG A 54 -5.32 -15.21 14.85
C ARG A 54 -5.46 -16.56 15.56
N PRO A 55 -5.38 -17.68 14.82
CA PRO A 55 -5.32 -18.98 15.46
C PRO A 55 -4.09 -19.03 16.38
N PRO A 56 -4.20 -19.63 17.58
CA PRO A 56 -3.05 -19.81 18.45
C PRO A 56 -1.98 -20.66 17.74
N PRO A 57 -0.68 -20.40 17.98
CA PRO A 57 0.38 -21.23 17.42
C PRO A 57 0.22 -22.67 17.89
N VAL A 58 0.26 -23.62 16.96
CA VAL A 58 0.12 -25.05 17.27
C VAL A 58 1.31 -25.49 18.11
N ALA A 59 1.06 -25.92 19.35
CA ALA A 59 2.12 -26.40 20.24
C ALA A 59 2.84 -27.60 19.62
N GLY A 60 4.17 -27.51 19.49
CA GLY A 60 5.01 -28.59 18.94
C GLY A 60 5.51 -28.38 17.50
N ALA A 61 5.07 -27.32 16.81
CA ALA A 61 5.67 -26.94 15.54
C ALA A 61 7.02 -26.25 15.80
N GLY A 62 8.13 -26.89 15.40
CA GLY A 62 9.45 -26.27 15.43
C GLY A 62 9.49 -24.94 14.66
N ALA A 63 10.57 -24.17 14.81
CA ALA A 63 10.80 -22.84 14.24
C ALA A 63 10.81 -22.78 12.69
N SER A 64 10.28 -23.80 12.00
CA SER A 64 10.20 -23.96 10.55
C SER A 64 8.77 -24.27 10.07
N SER A 65 7.73 -23.74 10.73
CA SER A 65 6.35 -24.00 10.34
C SER A 65 5.78 -22.86 9.50
N ALA A 66 4.99 -23.24 8.48
CA ALA A 66 4.38 -22.39 7.46
C ALA A 66 3.88 -21.03 8.00
N PRO A 67 3.95 -19.94 7.19
CA PRO A 67 3.49 -18.63 7.63
C PRO A 67 2.08 -18.76 8.20
N ALA A 68 1.89 -18.29 9.43
CA ALA A 68 0.57 -18.23 10.05
C ALA A 68 -0.40 -17.63 9.02
N SER A 69 -1.48 -18.35 8.71
CA SER A 69 -2.46 -17.87 7.74
C SER A 69 -2.93 -16.49 8.19
N ASN A 70 -2.93 -15.53 7.26
CA ASN A 70 -3.44 -14.20 7.56
C ASN A 70 -4.88 -14.32 8.05
N PRO A 71 -5.26 -13.57 9.11
CA PRO A 71 -6.61 -13.64 9.63
C PRO A 71 -7.62 -13.30 8.54
N GLY A 72 -8.75 -14.00 8.54
CA GLY A 72 -9.90 -13.67 7.70
C GLY A 72 -10.52 -12.34 8.11
N LEU A 73 -11.50 -11.89 7.32
CA LEU A 73 -12.37 -10.79 7.73
C LEU A 73 -13.38 -11.29 8.75
N ASN A 74 -13.68 -10.49 9.76
CA ASN A 74 -14.80 -10.74 10.66
C ASN A 74 -16.12 -10.45 9.93
N TYR A 75 -16.58 -11.44 9.16
CA TYR A 75 -17.76 -11.30 8.33
C TYR A 75 -19.02 -11.01 9.16
N ALA A 76 -19.18 -11.65 10.31
CA ALA A 76 -20.35 -11.44 11.18
C ALA A 76 -20.50 -9.99 11.64
N TYR A 77 -19.39 -9.28 11.81
CA TYR A 77 -19.39 -7.85 12.11
C TYR A 77 -19.63 -6.99 10.86
N LEU A 78 -18.86 -7.23 9.79
CA LEU A 78 -18.89 -6.37 8.60
C LEU A 78 -20.17 -6.52 7.76
N GLU A 79 -20.80 -7.69 7.74
CA GLU A 79 -22.05 -7.93 7.00
C GLU A 79 -23.23 -7.11 7.54
N GLN A 80 -23.19 -6.68 8.81
CA GLN A 80 -24.18 -5.76 9.38
C GLN A 80 -24.19 -4.39 8.67
N HIS A 81 -23.12 -4.09 7.94
CA HIS A 81 -22.94 -2.88 7.15
C HIS A 81 -22.87 -3.17 5.64
N GLY A 82 -23.29 -4.35 5.19
CA GLY A 82 -23.13 -4.80 3.80
C GLY A 82 -23.79 -3.91 2.74
N ASP A 83 -24.80 -3.12 3.12
CA ASP A 83 -25.49 -2.19 2.22
C ASP A 83 -24.76 -0.85 2.02
N CYS A 84 -23.71 -0.56 2.81
CA CYS A 84 -22.94 0.66 2.60
C CYS A 84 -22.16 0.58 1.28
N TYR A 85 -22.12 1.68 0.54
CA TYR A 85 -21.41 1.75 -0.73
C TYR A 85 -19.96 2.16 -0.48
N VAL A 86 -19.03 1.35 -0.97
CA VAL A 86 -17.59 1.57 -0.84
C VAL A 86 -16.93 1.59 -2.22
N PRO A 87 -15.83 2.34 -2.42
CA PRO A 87 -15.09 2.32 -3.67
C PRO A 87 -14.37 0.97 -3.83
N LEU A 88 -14.73 0.24 -4.87
CA LEU A 88 -14.08 -1.01 -5.25
C LEU A 88 -13.37 -0.84 -6.60
N GLU A 89 -12.12 -1.27 -6.65
CA GLU A 89 -11.35 -1.46 -7.87
C GLU A 89 -11.48 -2.92 -8.32
N LEU A 90 -12.03 -3.12 -9.52
CA LEU A 90 -12.11 -4.40 -10.20
C LEU A 90 -10.98 -4.51 -11.21
N THR A 91 -10.14 -5.52 -11.06
CA THR A 91 -9.08 -5.88 -12.00
C THR A 91 -9.37 -7.23 -12.61
N ILE A 92 -9.54 -7.30 -13.94
CA ILE A 92 -9.76 -8.54 -14.68
C ILE A 92 -8.55 -8.80 -15.58
N PRO A 93 -7.87 -9.95 -15.44
CA PRO A 93 -6.83 -10.37 -16.37
C PRO A 93 -7.39 -10.53 -17.79
N GLY A 94 -6.70 -9.98 -18.79
CA GLY A 94 -7.15 -9.95 -20.19
C GLY A 94 -7.39 -8.54 -20.75
N GLY A 95 -7.71 -8.45 -22.04
CA GLY A 95 -7.84 -7.19 -22.78
C GLY A 95 -6.59 -6.80 -23.57
N GLN A 96 -6.65 -5.73 -24.36
CA GLN A 96 -5.56 -5.31 -25.27
C GLN A 96 -4.24 -4.98 -24.53
N ASP A 97 -4.34 -4.46 -23.31
CA ASP A 97 -3.18 -4.10 -22.46
C ASP A 97 -2.88 -5.17 -21.37
N GLY A 98 -3.51 -6.35 -21.45
CA GLY A 98 -3.33 -7.46 -20.51
C GLY A 98 -4.17 -7.38 -19.22
N ILE A 99 -4.77 -6.23 -18.91
CA ILE A 99 -5.68 -6.04 -17.76
C ILE A 99 -6.83 -5.08 -18.13
N VAL A 100 -8.05 -5.40 -17.70
CA VAL A 100 -9.18 -4.46 -17.61
C VAL A 100 -9.32 -3.99 -16.17
N PHE A 101 -9.39 -2.66 -15.96
CA PHE A 101 -9.60 -2.07 -14.64
C PHE A 101 -10.82 -1.14 -14.63
N GLU A 102 -11.64 -1.24 -13.60
CA GLU A 102 -12.79 -0.38 -13.33
C GLU A 102 -12.77 0.01 -11.84
N ARG A 103 -13.06 1.27 -11.53
CA ARG A 103 -13.35 1.72 -10.18
C ARG A 103 -14.80 2.17 -10.09
N ALA A 104 -15.54 1.63 -9.12
CA ALA A 104 -16.94 1.99 -8.92
C ALA A 104 -17.33 1.86 -7.45
N HIS A 105 -18.29 2.67 -7.01
CA HIS A 105 -18.93 2.49 -5.70
C HIS A 105 -19.92 1.33 -5.79
N ARG A 106 -19.75 0.32 -4.94
CA ARG A 106 -20.59 -0.88 -4.87
C ARG A 106 -20.88 -1.23 -3.41
N PRO A 107 -21.97 -1.97 -3.12
CA PRO A 107 -22.24 -2.44 -1.76
C PRO A 107 -21.06 -3.23 -1.18
N LEU A 108 -20.73 -2.99 0.08
CA LEU A 108 -19.69 -3.72 0.82
C LEU A 108 -19.95 -5.24 0.80
N SER A 109 -21.22 -5.65 0.81
CA SER A 109 -21.64 -7.05 0.71
C SER A 109 -21.07 -7.76 -0.52
N LEU A 110 -20.91 -7.08 -1.66
CA LEU A 110 -20.28 -7.64 -2.86
C LEU A 110 -18.83 -8.03 -2.58
N PHE A 111 -18.07 -7.13 -1.95
CA PHE A 111 -16.68 -7.37 -1.59
C PHE A 111 -16.55 -8.52 -0.60
N LEU A 112 -17.39 -8.56 0.44
CA LEU A 112 -17.39 -9.62 1.46
C LEU A 112 -17.74 -10.99 0.88
N GLN A 113 -18.72 -11.06 -0.02
CA GLN A 113 -19.08 -12.30 -0.71
C GLN A 113 -17.93 -12.81 -1.57
N TRP A 114 -17.27 -11.92 -2.32
CA TRP A 114 -16.11 -12.28 -3.13
C TRP A 114 -14.91 -12.75 -2.28
N THR A 115 -14.56 -12.05 -1.19
CA THR A 115 -13.45 -12.51 -0.35
C THR A 115 -13.74 -13.86 0.27
N ARG A 116 -14.99 -14.10 0.70
CA ARG A 116 -15.42 -15.39 1.25
C ARG A 116 -15.32 -16.50 0.20
N SER A 117 -15.80 -16.27 -1.02
CA SER A 117 -15.73 -17.29 -2.07
C SER A 117 -14.29 -17.66 -2.39
N VAL A 118 -13.40 -16.68 -2.56
CA VAL A 118 -11.98 -16.93 -2.86
C VAL A 118 -11.28 -17.65 -1.71
N GLN A 119 -11.57 -17.29 -0.45
CA GLN A 119 -10.97 -17.95 0.71
C GLN A 119 -11.51 -19.36 0.97
N SER A 120 -12.74 -19.67 0.51
CA SER A 120 -13.35 -21.00 0.65
C SER A 120 -12.87 -22.02 -0.39
N THR A 121 -12.30 -21.54 -1.51
CA THR A 121 -11.73 -22.40 -2.56
C THR A 121 -10.32 -22.83 -2.18
N SER A 122 -10.04 -24.14 -2.18
CA SER A 122 -8.73 -24.68 -1.79
C SER A 122 -7.61 -24.27 -2.76
N ALA A 123 -6.75 -23.34 -2.32
CA ALA A 123 -5.32 -23.10 -2.64
C ALA A 123 -4.78 -23.22 -4.10
N ALA A 124 -5.62 -23.38 -5.11
CA ALA A 124 -5.21 -23.58 -6.51
C ALA A 124 -6.01 -22.71 -7.50
N GLU A 125 -6.60 -21.59 -7.05
CA GLU A 125 -7.17 -20.63 -8.01
C GLU A 125 -6.03 -19.93 -8.77
N PRO A 126 -6.12 -19.86 -10.10
CA PRO A 126 -5.12 -19.18 -10.93
C PRO A 126 -5.08 -17.69 -10.57
N GLN A 127 -3.91 -17.06 -10.70
CA GLN A 127 -3.78 -15.60 -10.58
C GLN A 127 -4.56 -14.83 -11.67
N ASP A 128 -5.34 -15.53 -12.49
CA ASP A 128 -5.97 -15.08 -13.73
C ASP A 128 -7.48 -14.76 -13.59
N GLY A 129 -8.05 -14.83 -12.39
CA GLY A 129 -9.44 -14.46 -12.11
C GLY A 129 -9.65 -12.96 -11.79
N PRO A 130 -10.90 -12.46 -11.85
CA PRO A 130 -11.25 -11.10 -11.42
C PRO A 130 -10.88 -10.85 -9.95
N ARG A 131 -10.28 -9.69 -9.67
CA ARG A 131 -9.88 -9.27 -8.32
C ARG A 131 -10.59 -7.99 -7.92
N LEU A 132 -11.15 -7.96 -6.72
CA LEU A 132 -11.62 -6.75 -6.08
C LEU A 132 -10.60 -6.23 -5.07
N TYR A 133 -10.46 -4.91 -5.03
CA TYR A 133 -9.68 -4.20 -4.03
C TYR A 133 -10.48 -3.01 -3.52
N LEU A 134 -10.80 -3.01 -2.22
CA LEU A 134 -11.34 -1.84 -1.55
C LEU A 134 -10.18 -0.87 -1.39
N ALA A 135 -10.22 0.24 -2.10
CA ALA A 135 -9.07 1.11 -2.32
C ALA A 135 -9.46 2.58 -2.17
N GLN A 136 -8.63 3.33 -1.41
CA GLN A 136 -8.92 4.72 -1.02
C GLN A 136 -10.37 4.89 -0.55
N CYS A 137 -10.84 3.97 0.30
CA CYS A 137 -12.14 4.14 0.92
C CYS A 137 -11.99 5.19 2.01
N GLN A 138 -12.57 6.37 1.80
CA GLN A 138 -12.49 7.42 2.78
C GLN A 138 -13.26 7.00 4.03
N LEU A 139 -12.70 7.28 5.19
CA LEU A 139 -13.35 6.98 6.45
C LEU A 139 -14.73 7.63 6.52
N LEU A 140 -14.89 8.83 5.95
CA LEU A 140 -16.14 9.58 5.90
C LEU A 140 -17.24 8.91 5.05
N ASP A 141 -16.89 8.02 4.12
CA ASP A 141 -17.86 7.25 3.34
C ASP A 141 -18.53 6.14 4.16
N LEU A 142 -17.96 5.81 5.32
CA LEU A 142 -18.43 4.71 6.16
C LEU A 142 -19.48 5.14 7.20
N PRO A 143 -20.41 4.23 7.57
CA PRO A 143 -21.30 4.40 8.72
C PRO A 143 -20.53 4.74 10.00
N GLY A 144 -21.16 5.51 10.90
CA GLY A 144 -20.52 5.98 12.15
C GLY A 144 -19.89 4.85 12.99
N SER A 145 -20.58 3.71 13.11
CA SER A 145 -20.06 2.54 13.84
C SER A 145 -18.76 1.99 13.28
N LEU A 146 -18.58 2.00 11.96
CA LEU A 146 -17.34 1.60 11.30
C LEU A 146 -16.27 2.69 11.44
N ARG A 147 -16.66 3.97 11.40
CA ARG A 147 -15.73 5.09 11.59
C ARG A 147 -15.07 5.08 12.97
N ASP A 148 -15.84 4.74 13.99
CA ASP A 148 -15.38 4.68 15.38
C ASP A 148 -14.28 3.63 15.63
N ASP A 149 -14.08 2.69 14.70
CA ASP A 149 -13.01 1.69 14.75
C ASP A 149 -11.63 2.22 14.33
N PHE A 150 -11.55 3.46 13.83
CA PHE A 150 -10.32 4.10 13.36
C PHE A 150 -9.97 5.36 14.16
N PRO A 151 -9.64 5.23 15.46
CA PRO A 151 -9.20 6.36 16.26
C PRO A 151 -7.93 6.98 15.69
N THR A 152 -7.86 8.31 15.63
CA THR A 152 -6.68 9.00 15.07
C THR A 152 -5.44 8.80 15.95
N PRO A 153 -4.30 8.38 15.40
CA PRO A 153 -3.06 8.22 16.16
C PRO A 153 -2.52 9.53 16.75
N SER A 154 -1.87 9.46 17.92
CA SER A 154 -1.19 10.61 18.54
C SER A 154 -0.12 11.24 17.62
N TYR A 155 0.59 10.41 16.84
CA TYR A 155 1.55 10.85 15.83
C TYR A 155 0.92 11.78 14.78
N VAL A 156 -0.32 11.51 14.36
CA VAL A 156 -1.07 12.37 13.44
C VAL A 156 -1.51 13.65 14.13
N MET A 157 -2.05 13.54 15.35
CA MET A 157 -2.60 14.68 16.09
C MET A 157 -1.54 15.67 16.60
N GLN A 158 -0.32 15.22 16.91
CA GLN A 158 0.65 16.00 17.70
C GLN A 158 1.98 16.28 17.00
N ALA A 159 2.33 15.60 15.90
CA ALA A 159 3.58 15.90 15.19
C ALA A 159 3.52 17.23 14.42
N GLY A 160 2.34 17.53 13.87
CA GLY A 160 2.07 18.72 13.06
C GLY A 160 1.15 19.72 13.74
N LYS A 161 0.20 20.25 12.96
CA LYS A 161 -0.94 21.04 13.44
C LYS A 161 -2.10 20.16 13.91
N GLY A 162 -2.10 18.88 13.51
CA GLY A 162 -3.10 17.90 13.90
C GLY A 162 -4.33 17.89 13.00
N ASP A 163 -4.31 18.64 11.89
CA ASP A 163 -5.40 18.59 10.93
C ASP A 163 -5.25 17.38 10.01
N ILE A 164 -6.37 16.70 9.78
CA ILE A 164 -6.46 15.51 8.93
C ILE A 164 -7.14 15.94 7.64
N TYR A 165 -6.46 15.79 6.52
CA TYR A 165 -7.06 16.03 5.20
C TYR A 165 -7.96 14.88 4.80
N ASP A 166 -7.50 13.65 5.02
CA ASP A 166 -8.26 12.46 4.71
C ASP A 166 -7.74 11.26 5.51
N THR A 167 -8.60 10.26 5.68
CA THR A 167 -8.26 8.95 6.24
C THR A 167 -8.77 7.88 5.30
N ASN A 168 -7.88 7.03 4.80
CA ASN A 168 -8.20 6.09 3.74
C ASN A 168 -7.94 4.64 4.18
N ILE A 169 -8.89 3.76 3.89
CA ILE A 169 -8.83 2.33 4.19
C ILE A 169 -8.59 1.57 2.89
N TRP A 170 -7.75 0.54 2.99
CA TRP A 170 -7.40 -0.35 1.90
C TRP A 170 -7.54 -1.80 2.34
N ILE A 171 -8.32 -2.61 1.63
CA ILE A 171 -8.52 -4.03 1.94
C ILE A 171 -8.58 -4.83 0.64
N GLY A 172 -7.81 -5.92 0.57
CA GLY A 172 -7.86 -6.85 -0.56
C GLY A 172 -7.27 -8.21 -0.20
N LEU A 173 -7.24 -9.09 -1.19
CA LEU A 173 -6.49 -10.35 -1.12
C LEU A 173 -5.13 -10.16 -1.78
N ALA A 174 -4.06 -10.59 -1.13
CA ALA A 174 -2.71 -10.57 -1.71
C ALA A 174 -2.60 -11.52 -2.94
N PRO A 175 -1.80 -11.20 -3.96
CA PRO A 175 -1.07 -9.95 -4.13
C PRO A 175 -1.97 -8.76 -4.50
N THR A 176 -1.58 -7.58 -4.03
CA THR A 176 -2.11 -6.28 -4.48
C THR A 176 -0.96 -5.40 -4.96
N TYR A 177 -1.24 -4.40 -5.79
CA TYR A 177 -0.20 -3.50 -6.31
C TYR A 177 -0.71 -2.08 -6.44
N THR A 178 0.03 -1.14 -5.86
CA THR A 178 -0.12 0.29 -6.07
C THR A 178 1.15 0.80 -6.76
N PRO A 179 1.04 1.31 -8.01
CA PRO A 179 2.16 1.83 -8.78
C PRO A 179 2.91 2.97 -8.10
N LEU A 180 4.09 3.30 -8.62
CA LEU A 180 4.89 4.40 -8.11
C LEU A 180 4.15 5.73 -8.26
N HIS A 181 3.92 6.40 -7.13
CA HIS A 181 3.27 7.71 -7.06
C HIS A 181 3.80 8.50 -5.86
N ARG A 182 3.31 9.71 -5.65
CA ARG A 182 3.59 10.54 -4.48
C ARG A 182 2.32 11.21 -4.00
N ASP A 183 2.22 11.41 -2.69
CA ASP A 183 1.10 12.09 -2.06
C ASP A 183 1.41 13.59 -1.88
N PRO A 184 0.38 14.47 -1.91
CA PRO A 184 0.54 15.90 -1.69
C PRO A 184 0.78 16.27 -0.21
N ASN A 185 0.53 15.34 0.71
CA ASN A 185 0.59 15.55 2.15
C ASN A 185 1.44 14.46 2.82
N PRO A 186 1.99 14.72 4.02
CA PRO A 186 2.57 13.69 4.87
C PRO A 186 1.55 12.59 5.14
N ASN A 187 2.01 11.34 5.09
CA ASN A 187 1.17 10.17 5.22
C ASN A 187 1.66 9.28 6.36
N LEU A 188 0.79 8.97 7.33
CA LEU A 188 1.02 7.90 8.29
C LEU A 188 0.24 6.67 7.83
N PHE A 189 0.94 5.62 7.43
CA PHE A 189 0.38 4.39 6.88
C PHE A 189 0.53 3.23 7.86
N VAL A 190 -0.57 2.67 8.33
CA VAL A 190 -0.61 1.59 9.34
C VAL A 190 -1.10 0.28 8.70
N GLN A 191 -0.33 -0.79 8.85
CA GLN A 191 -0.71 -2.12 8.40
C GLN A 191 -1.58 -2.82 9.46
N LEU A 192 -2.79 -3.23 9.09
CA LEU A 192 -3.77 -3.83 10.00
C LEU A 192 -3.79 -5.36 9.92
N ALA A 193 -3.73 -5.91 8.71
CA ALA A 193 -3.72 -7.36 8.46
C ALA A 193 -2.84 -7.69 7.24
N GLY A 194 -2.27 -8.89 7.19
CA GLY A 194 -1.35 -9.27 6.13
C GLY A 194 -0.07 -8.45 6.08
N SER A 195 0.66 -8.56 4.96
CA SER A 195 1.93 -7.88 4.76
C SER A 195 1.89 -6.97 3.53
N LYS A 196 2.61 -5.84 3.60
CA LYS A 196 2.87 -4.96 2.46
C LYS A 196 4.37 -4.69 2.33
N HIS A 197 4.93 -4.95 1.15
CA HIS A 197 6.27 -4.52 0.78
C HIS A 197 6.17 -3.12 0.18
N VAL A 198 6.89 -2.17 0.76
CA VAL A 198 6.92 -0.76 0.34
C VAL A 198 8.31 -0.42 -0.16
N ARG A 199 8.39 0.21 -1.33
CA ARG A 199 9.61 0.84 -1.87
C ARG A 199 9.41 2.35 -1.92
N LEU A 200 10.40 3.10 -1.45
CA LEU A 200 10.40 4.55 -1.29
C LEU A 200 11.56 5.16 -2.04
N LEU A 201 11.32 6.30 -2.67
CA LEU A 201 12.33 7.09 -3.37
C LEU A 201 12.22 8.54 -2.91
N ALA A 202 13.37 9.15 -2.64
CA ALA A 202 13.44 10.59 -2.39
C ALA A 202 12.84 11.36 -3.58
N PRO A 203 12.29 12.58 -3.36
CA PRO A 203 11.57 13.33 -4.38
C PRO A 203 12.29 13.38 -5.74
N ASP A 204 13.54 13.83 -5.77
CA ASP A 204 14.31 13.98 -7.02
C ASP A 204 14.56 12.64 -7.72
N VAL A 205 14.80 11.59 -6.94
CA VAL A 205 15.02 10.23 -7.45
C VAL A 205 13.74 9.69 -8.10
N GLY A 206 12.62 9.74 -7.39
CA GLY A 206 11.35 9.25 -7.91
C GLY A 206 10.87 10.06 -9.10
N HIS A 207 11.13 11.38 -9.11
CA HIS A 207 10.91 12.23 -10.29
C HIS A 207 11.71 11.77 -11.49
N GLY A 208 13.00 11.45 -11.33
CA GLY A 208 13.85 10.92 -12.40
C GLY A 208 13.34 9.58 -12.96
N VAL A 209 12.99 8.63 -12.07
CA VAL A 209 12.41 7.34 -12.47
C VAL A 209 11.11 7.52 -13.25
N PHE A 210 10.22 8.39 -12.75
CA PHE A 210 8.96 8.67 -13.42
C PHE A 210 9.16 9.32 -14.79
N ALA A 211 10.03 10.34 -14.88
CA ALA A 211 10.34 11.02 -16.14
C ALA A 211 10.87 10.05 -17.20
N GLN A 212 11.76 9.13 -16.83
CA GLN A 212 12.30 8.13 -17.75
C GLN A 212 11.23 7.14 -18.27
N VAL A 213 10.30 6.72 -17.41
CA VAL A 213 9.17 5.89 -17.85
C VAL A 213 8.28 6.67 -18.82
N ARG A 214 8.05 7.96 -18.56
CA ARG A 214 7.30 8.84 -19.46
C ARG A 214 8.00 9.02 -20.81
N GLU A 215 9.31 9.26 -20.82
CA GLU A 215 10.11 9.35 -22.05
C GLU A 215 10.07 8.06 -22.86
N THR A 216 10.09 6.90 -22.20
CA THR A 216 9.97 5.60 -22.86
C THR A 216 8.62 5.43 -23.54
N LEU A 217 7.53 5.88 -22.89
CA LEU A 217 6.18 5.84 -23.45
C LEU A 217 6.00 6.83 -24.60
N ASP A 218 6.51 8.04 -24.45
CA ASP A 218 6.44 9.10 -25.46
C ASP A 218 7.34 8.79 -26.67
N SER A 219 8.42 8.02 -26.48
CA SER A 219 9.23 7.48 -27.59
C SER A 219 8.54 6.33 -28.31
N ALA A 220 7.70 5.56 -27.60
CA ALA A 220 6.91 4.47 -28.17
C ALA A 220 5.57 4.92 -28.79
N ARG A 221 5.09 6.12 -28.47
CA ARG A 221 3.86 6.73 -28.98
C ARG A 221 4.14 8.13 -29.49
N ALA A 222 3.93 8.39 -30.79
CA ALA A 222 4.00 9.74 -31.34
C ALA A 222 2.89 10.64 -30.75
N GLY A 223 3.11 11.22 -29.56
CA GLY A 223 2.39 12.38 -29.06
C GLY A 223 1.75 12.28 -27.67
N HIS A 224 1.99 13.37 -26.93
CA HIS A 224 1.18 14.00 -25.86
C HIS A 224 1.54 13.64 -24.41
N GLY A 225 2.21 14.60 -23.77
CA GLY A 225 2.60 14.58 -22.37
C GLY A 225 1.45 14.80 -21.39
N HIS A 226 1.58 14.20 -20.22
CA HIS A 226 0.67 14.34 -19.09
C HIS A 226 1.43 14.74 -17.82
N SER A 227 0.74 15.46 -16.93
CA SER A 227 1.27 16.12 -15.72
C SER A 227 1.76 15.17 -14.62
N SER A 228 2.69 15.64 -13.77
CA SER A 228 3.39 14.91 -12.69
C SER A 228 2.77 15.06 -11.28
N ALA A 229 1.53 15.54 -11.19
CA ALA A 229 0.76 15.69 -9.94
C ALA A 229 -0.23 14.52 -9.74
N ILE A 230 -0.91 14.49 -8.59
CA ILE A 230 -1.82 13.43 -8.09
C ILE A 230 -2.41 12.59 -9.22
N ARG A 231 -2.05 11.31 -9.22
CA ARG A 231 -2.41 10.37 -10.26
C ARG A 231 -3.63 9.59 -9.79
N GLY A 232 -4.63 9.44 -10.65
CA GLY A 232 -5.87 8.71 -10.38
C GLY A 232 -5.83 7.31 -10.98
N ASP A 233 -6.99 6.84 -11.43
CA ASP A 233 -7.21 5.50 -12.00
C ASP A 233 -6.32 5.22 -13.24
N GLU A 234 -5.79 6.25 -13.91
CA GLU A 234 -4.94 6.10 -15.08
C GLU A 234 -3.62 5.38 -14.79
N MET A 235 -3.10 5.46 -13.56
CA MET A 235 -1.88 4.73 -13.19
C MET A 235 -2.10 3.22 -13.11
N MET A 236 -3.36 2.79 -12.94
CA MET A 236 -3.73 1.39 -12.72
C MET A 236 -3.88 0.61 -14.03
N LYS A 237 -3.63 1.24 -15.19
CA LYS A 237 -3.81 0.64 -16.52
C LYS A 237 -2.59 0.83 -17.43
N GLY A 238 -2.52 -0.01 -18.46
CA GLY A 238 -1.65 0.21 -19.62
C GLY A 238 -0.15 0.02 -19.38
N ALA A 239 0.63 0.38 -20.41
CA ALA A 239 2.07 0.19 -20.46
C ALA A 239 2.83 0.92 -19.34
N GLU A 240 2.34 2.06 -18.88
CA GLU A 240 2.99 2.82 -17.82
C GLU A 240 3.01 2.07 -16.49
N ARG A 241 1.89 1.44 -16.10
CA ARG A 241 1.84 0.56 -14.91
C ARG A 241 2.91 -0.51 -14.96
N GLN A 242 3.07 -1.16 -16.11
CA GLN A 242 4.05 -2.24 -16.29
C GLN A 242 5.49 -1.73 -16.29
N LEU A 243 5.74 -0.55 -16.87
CA LEU A 243 7.05 0.08 -16.88
C LEU A 243 7.46 0.59 -15.49
N LEU A 244 6.53 1.20 -14.74
CA LEU A 244 6.77 1.58 -13.35
C LEU A 244 7.00 0.36 -12.46
N ASP A 245 6.27 -0.73 -12.68
CA ASP A 245 6.50 -1.98 -11.95
C ASP A 245 7.92 -2.49 -12.18
N ARG A 246 8.34 -2.61 -13.45
CA ARG A 246 9.71 -3.04 -13.80
C ARG A 246 10.78 -2.09 -13.27
N ALA A 247 10.62 -0.79 -13.48
CA ALA A 247 11.60 0.21 -13.04
C ALA A 247 11.82 0.19 -11.52
N VAL A 248 10.77 -0.06 -10.75
CA VAL A 248 10.82 -0.01 -9.28
C VAL A 248 11.09 -1.37 -8.66
N TRP A 249 10.56 -2.46 -9.21
CA TRP A 249 10.53 -3.80 -8.59
C TRP A 249 11.52 -4.81 -9.18
N ASP A 250 12.01 -4.63 -10.41
CA ASP A 250 13.00 -5.55 -10.98
C ASP A 250 14.40 -5.28 -10.41
N ASN A 251 14.90 -6.24 -9.62
CA ASN A 251 16.24 -6.17 -9.02
C ASN A 251 17.38 -6.39 -10.05
N ASN A 252 17.04 -6.76 -11.29
CA ASN A 252 17.98 -7.07 -12.37
C ASN A 252 18.11 -5.91 -13.37
N ASN A 253 17.87 -4.66 -12.96
CA ASN A 253 17.93 -3.49 -13.86
C ASN A 253 19.35 -3.25 -14.43
N GLU A 254 19.72 -4.03 -15.45
CA GLU A 254 20.94 -3.89 -16.23
C GLU A 254 20.86 -2.74 -17.25
N HIS A 255 19.70 -2.07 -17.38
CA HIS A 255 19.45 -1.16 -18.50
C HIS A 255 18.77 0.16 -18.09
N MET A 256 19.35 0.89 -17.14
CA MET A 256 19.06 2.32 -16.94
C MET A 256 20.28 3.17 -17.34
N PRO A 257 20.28 3.80 -18.53
CA PRO A 257 21.37 4.68 -18.95
C PRO A 257 21.26 6.04 -18.21
N GLY A 258 22.13 6.27 -17.23
CA GLY A 258 22.21 7.56 -16.51
C GLY A 258 23.12 7.52 -15.27
N THR A 259 24.05 8.48 -15.21
CA THR A 259 25.00 8.89 -14.15
C THR A 259 25.38 7.94 -13.00
N THR A 260 26.71 7.82 -12.84
CA THR A 260 27.54 6.96 -11.97
C THR A 260 27.46 7.19 -10.44
N GLN A 261 26.30 7.56 -9.90
CA GLN A 261 26.02 7.46 -8.45
C GLN A 261 24.81 6.55 -8.32
N GLY A 262 25.01 5.36 -7.72
CA GLY A 262 23.94 4.39 -7.52
C GLY A 262 22.73 5.09 -6.90
N ILE A 263 21.60 5.06 -7.61
CA ILE A 263 20.38 5.66 -7.12
C ILE A 263 19.91 4.82 -5.94
N VAL A 264 19.79 5.43 -4.77
CA VAL A 264 19.41 4.73 -3.53
C VAL A 264 17.97 5.05 -3.17
N GLY A 265 17.12 4.03 -3.18
CA GLY A 265 15.81 4.04 -2.53
C GLY A 265 15.85 3.34 -1.17
N TYR A 266 14.71 3.35 -0.48
CA TYR A 266 14.50 2.57 0.73
C TYR A 266 13.42 1.51 0.54
N ASP A 267 13.55 0.37 1.19
CA ASP A 267 12.51 -0.65 1.23
C ASP A 267 12.19 -1.11 2.66
N THR A 268 10.96 -1.58 2.85
CA THR A 268 10.52 -2.19 4.09
C THR A 268 9.35 -3.13 3.86
N ILE A 269 9.25 -4.19 4.65
CA ILE A 269 8.05 -5.03 4.73
C ILE A 269 7.32 -4.65 6.03
N LEU A 270 6.08 -4.19 5.88
CA LEU A 270 5.19 -3.87 6.99
C LEU A 270 4.41 -5.12 7.38
N GLN A 271 4.45 -5.46 8.66
CA GLN A 271 3.67 -6.52 9.29
C GLN A 271 2.46 -5.93 10.05
N PRO A 272 1.46 -6.74 10.44
CA PRO A 272 0.32 -6.23 11.20
C PRO A 272 0.76 -5.51 12.49
N GLY A 273 0.33 -4.26 12.63
CA GLY A 273 0.68 -3.34 13.72
C GLY A 273 1.87 -2.43 13.41
N ASP A 274 2.58 -2.60 12.30
CA ASP A 274 3.62 -1.67 11.87
C ASP A 274 2.99 -0.41 11.27
N ALA A 275 3.69 0.71 11.44
CA ALA A 275 3.32 1.99 10.84
C ALA A 275 4.51 2.61 10.13
N LEU A 276 4.28 3.17 8.95
CA LEU A 276 5.26 3.85 8.11
C LEU A 276 4.87 5.32 7.98
N PHE A 277 5.80 6.20 8.29
CA PHE A 277 5.69 7.61 7.92
C PHE A 277 6.30 7.83 6.53
N ILE A 278 5.50 8.36 5.62
CA ILE A 278 5.90 8.78 4.28
C ILE A 278 5.80 10.31 4.22
N PRO A 279 6.92 11.04 4.14
CA PRO A 279 6.89 12.50 4.12
C PRO A 279 6.33 13.06 2.80
N THR A 280 6.00 14.34 2.80
CA THR A 280 5.45 15.00 1.62
C THR A 280 6.38 14.86 0.42
N GLY A 281 5.83 14.52 -0.73
CA GLY A 281 6.59 14.45 -1.99
C GLY A 281 7.49 13.24 -2.14
N TRP A 282 7.60 12.36 -1.13
CA TRP A 282 8.29 11.09 -1.28
C TRP A 282 7.50 10.17 -2.20
N TRP A 283 8.21 9.61 -3.18
CA TRP A 283 7.64 8.65 -4.10
C TRP A 283 7.62 7.28 -3.46
N HIS A 284 6.55 6.52 -3.71
CA HIS A 284 6.39 5.20 -3.14
C HIS A 284 5.58 4.27 -4.04
N SER A 285 5.91 2.99 -3.98
CA SER A 285 5.16 1.90 -4.60
C SER A 285 4.98 0.80 -3.57
N ILE A 286 3.81 0.16 -3.59
CA ILE A 286 3.39 -0.76 -2.53
C ILE A 286 2.85 -2.04 -3.15
N LYS A 287 3.32 -3.20 -2.68
CA LYS A 287 2.77 -4.52 -3.02
C LYS A 287 2.23 -5.21 -1.77
N GLY A 288 0.98 -5.65 -1.80
CA GLY A 288 0.48 -6.64 -0.85
C GLY A 288 1.14 -7.98 -1.15
N VAL A 289 1.75 -8.62 -0.16
CA VAL A 289 2.52 -9.87 -0.34
C VAL A 289 2.01 -10.96 0.61
N GLY A 290 2.33 -12.21 0.29
CA GLY A 290 1.85 -13.38 1.03
C GLY A 290 0.50 -13.89 0.50
N GLN A 291 -0.29 -14.50 1.38
CA GLN A 291 -1.59 -15.10 1.04
C GLN A 291 -2.71 -14.54 1.93
N GLY A 292 -3.95 -14.52 1.44
CA GLY A 292 -5.11 -14.07 2.21
C GLY A 292 -5.24 -12.55 2.29
N ILE A 293 -5.96 -12.09 3.32
CA ILE A 293 -6.34 -10.68 3.47
C ILE A 293 -5.11 -9.82 3.79
N THR A 294 -5.00 -8.70 3.06
CA THR A 294 -4.10 -7.58 3.38
C THR A 294 -4.95 -6.34 3.60
N ALA A 295 -4.69 -5.63 4.69
CA ALA A 295 -5.43 -4.44 5.05
C ALA A 295 -4.54 -3.39 5.69
N SER A 296 -4.82 -2.12 5.38
CA SER A 296 -4.09 -0.97 5.91
C SER A 296 -5.01 0.24 5.99
N VAL A 297 -4.69 1.16 6.89
CA VAL A 297 -5.32 2.48 6.98
C VAL A 297 -4.23 3.54 6.93
N ASN A 298 -4.52 4.68 6.34
CA ASN A 298 -3.58 5.78 6.30
C ASN A 298 -4.25 7.13 6.60
N TRP A 299 -3.45 8.06 7.11
CA TRP A 299 -3.86 9.45 7.38
C TRP A 299 -2.99 10.39 6.57
N TRP A 300 -3.62 11.24 5.77
CA TRP A 300 -2.97 12.44 5.22
C TRP A 300 -3.18 13.60 6.18
N PHE A 301 -2.11 14.20 6.68
CA PHE A 301 -2.19 15.12 7.81
C PHE A 301 -1.18 16.27 7.72
N ARG A 302 -1.38 17.34 8.51
CA ARG A 302 -0.45 18.48 8.62
C ARG A 302 -0.11 18.85 10.06
#